data_AF-A0A7S4QMM4-F1
#
_entry.id   AF-A0A7S4QMM4-F1
#
_cell.length_a   1.000
_cell.length_b   1.000
_cell.length_c   1.000
_cell.angle_alpha   90.00
_cell.angle_beta   90.00
_cell.angle_gamma   90.00
#
_symmetry.space_group_name_H-M   'P 1'
#
loop_
_entity.id
_entity.type
_entity.pdbx_description
1 polymer ?
#
loop_
_entity_poly.entity_id
_entity_poly.type
_entity_poly.pdbx_seq_one_letter_code
_entity_poly.pdbx_strand_id
1 'polypeptide(L)'
;RKERKAQVLNERESRRTQVVEVDIAIMSGPTQRRPITVATTDSSAASSSTKSNGSSNDDASAVRQRRRVRRRHRKEQSLTGQQVLQFALVGGVLVILTILTIYKMMTNSSTSLHHHDLLEENNSQHSESLLRAENNAEHGESPLGAENNPQHGASKQKGGGNKRGRKPAVARDPESYFPILNKGGVKTDYVVPDSLPNYGDKTQWYLQLREKYDALLPPDHERSSKFVQSLHKRNYKPLRPDDMSYDIYNCPDQPPPKYPHQWNILELLDHWNPDDPTPPPNSLIHQGICVFDYLKDFDKAKTYRDAELPFIVRNDPDVVKTTERWNYPGYIGQLMSDVQHRTEYSPNNHFMYWVAPGVNNKHKKKGKIRGPTGKLVPSDWQPPTKMMRMDYKTWLKHANTTDDNLGPDKEHWYYRLIGCGDLGQDCDRGSSEYLYDELRFFQPVEDRLYVVDPEEQKGIHCRFGMKGVIAGKCFCL
;
A
#
# COMPACT_ATOMS: atom_id res chain seq x y z
N ARG A 1 9.65 -31.20 -3.14
CA ARG A 1 8.73 -30.21 -2.49
C ARG A 1 8.41 -30.55 -1.02
N LYS A 2 8.11 -31.81 -0.65
CA LYS A 2 7.94 -32.22 0.76
C LYS A 2 9.23 -32.10 1.59
N GLU A 3 10.36 -32.51 1.04
CA GLU A 3 11.68 -32.36 1.69
C GLU A 3 12.05 -30.89 1.91
N ARG A 4 11.84 -30.02 0.90
CA ARG A 4 12.07 -28.58 1.03
C ARG A 4 11.21 -27.96 2.15
N LYS A 5 9.99 -28.45 2.38
CA LYS A 5 9.16 -28.05 3.53
C LYS A 5 9.68 -28.60 4.86
N ALA A 6 10.19 -29.82 4.89
CA ALA A 6 10.80 -30.41 6.10
C ALA A 6 12.07 -29.66 6.50
N GLN A 7 12.88 -29.25 5.53
CA GLN A 7 14.13 -28.52 5.74
C GLN A 7 13.88 -27.12 6.34
N VAL A 8 12.89 -26.39 5.83
CA VAL A 8 12.47 -25.08 6.37
C VAL A 8 11.88 -25.19 7.78
N LEU A 9 11.15 -26.28 8.08
CA LEU A 9 10.64 -26.54 9.42
C LEU A 9 11.77 -26.83 10.42
N ASN A 10 12.77 -27.61 10.01
CA ASN A 10 13.91 -27.96 10.85
C ASN A 10 14.81 -26.74 11.13
N GLU A 11 14.99 -25.85 10.15
CA GLU A 11 15.67 -24.55 10.35
C GLU A 11 14.91 -23.63 11.33
N ARG A 12 13.57 -23.65 11.28
CA ARG A 12 12.74 -22.88 12.20
C ARG A 12 12.79 -23.41 13.64
N GLU A 13 12.83 -24.72 13.83
CA GLU A 13 13.00 -25.33 15.16
C GLU A 13 14.38 -25.05 15.73
N SER A 14 15.45 -25.17 14.93
CA SER A 14 16.82 -24.88 15.36
C SER A 14 17.01 -23.42 15.80
N ARG A 15 16.38 -22.45 15.11
CA ARG A 15 16.38 -21.04 15.53
C ARG A 15 15.62 -20.82 16.84
N ARG A 16 14.58 -21.60 17.12
CA ARG A 16 13.78 -21.47 18.34
C ARG A 16 14.55 -21.95 19.56
N THR A 17 15.36 -23.01 19.43
CA THR A 17 16.18 -23.52 20.52
C THR A 17 17.31 -22.57 20.90
N GLN A 18 17.91 -21.85 19.93
CA GLN A 18 18.97 -20.88 20.21
C GLN A 18 18.50 -19.61 20.92
N VAL A 19 17.22 -19.22 20.79
CA VAL A 19 16.69 -18.03 21.49
C VAL A 19 16.42 -18.32 22.97
N VAL A 20 16.06 -19.56 23.33
CA VAL A 20 15.76 -19.92 24.73
C VAL A 20 17.02 -20.01 25.60
N GLU A 21 18.20 -20.27 25.01
CA GLU A 21 19.46 -20.36 25.76
C GLU A 21 20.07 -18.99 26.10
N VAL A 22 19.67 -17.91 25.43
CA VAL A 22 20.23 -16.56 25.66
C VAL A 22 19.48 -15.82 26.79
N ASP A 23 18.23 -16.18 27.08
CA ASP A 23 17.39 -15.49 28.06
C ASP A 23 17.54 -15.99 29.52
N ILE A 24 18.41 -16.97 29.80
CA ILE A 24 18.62 -17.51 31.17
C ILE A 24 19.81 -16.85 31.90
N ALA A 25 20.52 -15.90 31.27
CA ALA A 25 21.75 -15.35 31.83
C ALA A 25 21.71 -13.84 32.17
N ILE A 26 20.56 -13.23 32.47
CA ILE A 26 20.54 -11.83 32.97
C ILE A 26 19.36 -11.60 33.93
N MET A 27 19.40 -12.11 35.16
CA MET A 27 18.66 -11.53 36.30
C MET A 27 19.26 -11.99 37.63
N SER A 28 20.15 -11.20 38.24
CA SER A 28 20.49 -11.28 39.68
C SER A 28 21.30 -10.04 40.10
N GLY A 29 20.64 -9.07 40.74
CA GLY A 29 21.28 -7.92 41.40
C GLY A 29 20.29 -7.22 42.35
N PRO A 30 20.62 -7.01 43.64
CA PRO A 30 19.64 -6.63 44.65
C PRO A 30 19.47 -5.10 44.79
N THR A 31 18.22 -4.66 44.84
CA THR A 31 17.84 -3.25 45.05
C THR A 31 17.72 -2.94 46.54
N GLN A 32 18.64 -2.14 47.10
CA GLN A 32 18.46 -1.51 48.41
C GLN A 32 17.58 -0.25 48.29
N ARG A 33 16.48 -0.21 49.04
CA ARG A 33 15.63 0.98 49.24
C ARG A 33 16.21 1.84 50.36
N ARG A 34 16.28 3.16 50.16
CA ARG A 34 16.33 4.16 51.24
C ARG A 34 15.18 5.17 51.06
N PRO A 35 14.58 5.66 52.16
CA PRO A 35 13.45 6.58 52.13
C PRO A 35 13.89 8.03 51.93
N ILE A 36 13.02 8.81 51.28
CA ILE A 36 13.15 10.24 51.06
C ILE A 36 12.55 10.97 52.27
N THR A 37 13.36 11.80 52.94
CA THR A 37 12.92 12.82 53.89
C THR A 37 12.86 14.18 53.18
N VAL A 38 11.72 14.85 53.32
CA VAL A 38 11.48 16.22 52.85
C VAL A 38 11.93 17.19 53.95
N ALA A 39 12.76 18.16 53.61
CA ALA A 39 13.00 19.35 54.43
C ALA A 39 13.16 20.59 53.53
N THR A 40 12.38 21.60 53.87
CA THR A 40 12.38 22.99 53.40
C THR A 40 13.60 23.76 53.93
N THR A 41 14.18 24.67 53.13
CA THR A 41 14.48 26.09 53.46
C THR A 41 15.34 26.79 52.39
N ASP A 42 14.84 27.96 51.98
CA ASP A 42 15.49 29.26 51.68
C ASP A 42 16.89 29.41 51.06
N SER A 43 16.85 30.06 49.88
CA SER A 43 17.67 31.17 49.38
C SER A 43 18.97 31.57 50.09
N SER A 44 20.07 31.60 49.32
CA SER A 44 20.93 32.79 49.12
C SER A 44 22.06 32.53 48.10
N ALA A 45 22.47 33.62 47.45
CA ALA A 45 23.42 33.69 46.34
C ALA A 45 24.88 33.41 46.75
N ALA A 46 25.70 32.92 45.80
CA ALA A 46 26.98 33.50 45.43
C ALA A 46 27.73 32.62 44.40
N SER A 47 28.37 33.32 43.47
CA SER A 47 29.34 32.88 42.48
C SER A 47 30.54 32.12 43.03
N SER A 48 31.06 31.13 42.31
CA SER A 48 32.51 31.03 42.06
C SER A 48 32.84 30.04 40.94
N SER A 49 33.79 30.46 40.13
CA SER A 49 34.51 29.73 39.10
C SER A 49 35.35 28.60 39.67
N THR A 50 35.37 27.43 39.00
CA THR A 50 36.58 26.59 38.98
C THR A 50 36.68 25.78 37.70
N LYS A 51 37.79 25.95 37.00
CA LYS A 51 38.32 25.05 35.97
C LYS A 51 38.71 23.73 36.64
N SER A 52 38.38 22.60 36.02
CA SER A 52 39.14 21.36 36.21
C SER A 52 39.22 20.59 34.89
N ASN A 53 40.47 20.37 34.48
CA ASN A 53 40.86 19.39 33.48
C ASN A 53 40.61 17.98 34.04
N GLY A 54 40.02 17.11 33.23
CA GLY A 54 39.82 15.70 33.54
C GLY A 54 39.90 14.87 32.26
N SER A 55 41.12 14.55 31.87
CA SER A 55 41.46 13.48 30.93
C SER A 55 41.28 12.13 31.65
N SER A 56 40.60 11.18 31.03
CA SER A 56 41.17 9.86 30.70
C SER A 56 40.10 8.83 30.31
N ASN A 57 40.30 8.23 29.14
CA ASN A 57 40.17 6.81 28.83
C ASN A 57 38.91 6.07 29.29
N ASP A 58 37.93 5.92 28.38
CA ASP A 58 37.06 4.74 28.33
C ASP A 58 36.42 4.63 26.93
N ASP A 59 37.21 4.29 25.90
CA ASP A 59 36.66 4.03 24.56
C ASP A 59 37.54 3.07 23.73
N ALA A 60 37.75 1.86 24.26
CA ALA A 60 38.53 0.82 23.55
C ALA A 60 37.94 -0.59 23.62
N SER A 61 36.67 -0.77 24.02
CA SER A 61 36.03 -2.10 24.11
C SER A 61 34.92 -2.33 23.07
N ALA A 62 34.38 -1.29 22.42
CA ALA A 62 33.26 -1.43 21.48
C ALA A 62 33.65 -1.76 20.02
N VAL A 63 34.94 -1.67 19.65
CA VAL A 63 35.39 -1.80 18.25
C VAL A 63 35.87 -3.23 17.88
N ARG A 64 36.06 -4.13 18.84
CA ARG A 64 36.56 -5.50 18.56
C ARG A 64 35.50 -6.58 18.38
N GLN A 65 34.22 -6.33 18.71
CA GLN A 65 33.16 -7.34 18.56
C GLN A 65 32.42 -7.31 17.20
N ARG A 66 32.54 -6.25 16.41
CA ARG A 66 31.82 -6.12 15.11
C ARG A 66 32.59 -6.63 13.88
N ARG A 67 33.85 -7.07 14.02
CA ARG A 67 34.64 -7.65 12.90
C ARG A 67 34.50 -9.18 12.73
N ARG A 68 33.74 -9.89 13.58
CA ARG A 68 33.55 -11.35 13.47
C ARG A 68 32.30 -11.82 12.71
N VAL A 69 31.38 -10.92 12.33
CA VAL A 69 30.11 -11.30 11.67
C VAL A 69 30.14 -11.13 10.14
N ARG A 70 31.15 -10.47 9.56
CA ARG A 70 31.27 -10.25 8.09
C ARG A 70 32.42 -11.01 7.41
N ARG A 71 32.76 -12.20 7.90
CA ARG A 71 33.70 -13.14 7.22
C ARG A 71 33.17 -14.57 7.07
N ARG A 72 31.86 -14.79 7.13
CA ARG A 72 31.25 -16.15 7.05
C ARG A 72 30.21 -16.37 5.95
N HIS A 73 30.19 -15.55 4.90
CA HIS A 73 29.52 -15.88 3.64
C HIS A 73 30.45 -15.68 2.45
N ARG A 74 31.45 -16.55 2.35
CA ARG A 74 32.03 -16.97 1.07
C ARG A 74 32.42 -18.44 1.24
N LYS A 75 31.42 -19.32 1.24
CA LYS A 75 31.68 -20.73 0.89
C LYS A 75 31.93 -20.70 -0.60
N GLU A 76 33.21 -20.69 -0.98
CA GLU A 76 33.61 -21.14 -2.31
C GLU A 76 33.04 -22.54 -2.48
N GLN A 77 31.94 -22.64 -3.24
CA GLN A 77 31.57 -23.90 -3.84
C GLN A 77 32.61 -24.14 -4.92
N SER A 78 33.64 -24.94 -4.61
CA SER A 78 34.48 -25.52 -5.64
C SER A 78 33.55 -26.34 -6.54
N LEU A 79 33.25 -25.82 -7.74
CA LEU A 79 32.54 -26.60 -8.76
C LEU A 79 33.33 -27.89 -8.95
N THR A 80 32.68 -29.02 -8.71
CA THR A 80 33.28 -30.31 -9.03
C THR A 80 33.50 -30.36 -10.54
N GLY A 81 34.57 -30.99 -11.02
CA GLY A 81 34.87 -31.07 -12.46
C GLY A 81 33.71 -31.62 -13.30
N GLN A 82 32.82 -32.40 -12.68
CA GLN A 82 31.59 -32.91 -13.29
C GLN A 82 30.55 -31.82 -13.58
N GLN A 83 30.45 -30.79 -12.74
CA GLN A 83 29.55 -29.64 -12.98
C GLN A 83 30.06 -28.76 -14.12
N VAL A 84 31.38 -28.55 -14.21
CA VAL A 84 31.99 -27.78 -15.33
C VAL A 84 31.73 -28.48 -16.67
N LEU A 85 31.86 -29.80 -16.73
CA LEU A 85 31.59 -30.58 -17.94
C LEU A 85 30.09 -30.53 -18.32
N GLN A 86 29.17 -30.58 -17.34
CA GLN A 86 27.75 -30.43 -17.62
C GLN A 86 27.39 -29.04 -18.15
N PHE A 87 27.96 -27.97 -17.58
CA PHE A 87 27.75 -26.61 -18.08
C PHE A 87 28.30 -26.42 -19.50
N ALA A 88 29.46 -27.02 -19.81
CA ALA A 88 30.03 -26.97 -21.16
C ALA A 88 29.16 -27.68 -22.20
N LEU A 89 28.59 -28.86 -21.87
CA LEU A 89 27.72 -29.60 -22.78
C LEU A 89 26.38 -28.88 -23.01
N VAL A 90 25.76 -28.36 -21.95
CA VAL A 90 24.51 -27.60 -22.06
C VAL A 90 24.72 -26.30 -22.83
N GLY A 91 25.82 -25.59 -22.57
CA GLY A 91 26.21 -24.39 -23.31
C GLY A 91 26.43 -24.68 -24.80
N GLY A 92 27.14 -25.77 -25.14
CA GLY A 92 27.36 -26.18 -26.53
C GLY A 92 26.07 -26.46 -27.29
N VAL A 93 25.10 -27.15 -26.67
CA VAL A 93 23.80 -27.43 -27.29
C VAL A 93 23.00 -26.14 -27.55
N LEU A 94 23.03 -25.19 -26.62
CA LEU A 94 22.36 -23.89 -26.80
C LEU A 94 22.97 -23.06 -27.94
N VAL A 95 24.30 -23.09 -28.09
CA VAL A 95 24.98 -22.44 -29.22
C VAL A 95 24.59 -23.07 -30.56
N ILE A 96 24.49 -24.40 -30.62
CA ILE A 96 24.04 -25.09 -31.85
C ILE A 96 22.59 -24.73 -32.18
N LEU A 97 21.69 -24.70 -31.19
CA LEU A 97 20.28 -24.35 -31.40
C LEU A 97 20.10 -22.89 -31.85
N THR A 98 20.91 -21.96 -31.35
CA THR A 98 20.90 -20.56 -31.77
C THR A 98 21.41 -20.39 -33.21
N ILE A 99 22.47 -21.10 -33.60
CA ILE A 99 22.94 -21.12 -34.99
C ILE A 99 21.86 -21.68 -35.93
N LEU A 100 21.17 -22.78 -35.55
CA LEU A 100 20.10 -23.37 -36.37
C LEU A 100 18.89 -22.45 -36.52
N THR A 101 18.54 -21.68 -35.49
CA THR A 101 17.43 -20.70 -35.56
C THR A 101 17.78 -19.51 -36.44
N ILE A 102 19.00 -18.98 -36.35
CA ILE A 102 19.49 -17.93 -37.25
C ILE A 102 19.49 -18.43 -38.71
N TYR A 103 19.98 -19.65 -38.96
CA TYR A 103 19.96 -20.24 -40.30
C TYR A 103 18.54 -20.36 -40.87
N LYS A 104 17.58 -20.80 -40.04
CA LYS A 104 16.16 -20.90 -40.43
C LYS A 104 15.51 -19.53 -40.71
N MET A 105 15.91 -18.49 -39.98
CA MET A 105 15.46 -17.12 -40.28
C MET A 105 15.99 -16.64 -41.63
N MET A 106 17.28 -16.87 -41.93
CA MET A 106 17.87 -16.46 -43.21
C MET A 106 17.24 -17.19 -44.41
N THR A 107 16.88 -18.47 -44.28
CA THR A 107 16.24 -19.22 -45.37
C THR A 107 14.79 -18.81 -45.62
N ASN A 108 14.11 -18.24 -44.62
CA ASN A 108 12.69 -17.87 -44.73
C ASN A 108 12.45 -16.42 -45.19
N SER A 109 13.48 -15.57 -45.24
CA SER A 109 13.35 -14.15 -45.61
C SER A 109 13.30 -13.86 -47.12
N SER A 110 13.23 -14.87 -47.99
CA SER A 110 13.25 -14.66 -49.45
C SER A 110 11.85 -14.47 -50.09
N THR A 111 10.77 -14.35 -49.31
CA THR A 111 9.40 -14.20 -49.85
C THR A 111 8.57 -13.20 -49.04
N SER A 112 8.88 -11.91 -49.12
CA SER A 112 7.90 -10.84 -48.87
C SER A 112 8.49 -9.48 -49.20
N LEU A 113 8.33 -9.04 -50.45
CA LEU A 113 8.60 -7.66 -50.84
C LEU A 113 7.51 -7.22 -51.81
N HIS A 114 6.34 -6.83 -51.29
CA HIS A 114 5.43 -5.86 -51.91
C HIS A 114 4.22 -5.61 -51.00
N HIS A 115 4.23 -4.44 -50.35
CA HIS A 115 3.10 -3.54 -50.07
C HIS A 115 3.28 -2.89 -48.71
N HIS A 116 3.70 -1.63 -48.70
CA HIS A 116 3.20 -0.64 -47.74
C HIS A 116 3.58 0.75 -48.24
N ASP A 117 2.61 1.45 -48.82
CA ASP A 117 2.54 2.90 -48.91
C ASP A 117 1.06 3.28 -48.93
N LEU A 118 0.75 4.44 -48.33
CA LEU A 118 -0.56 5.10 -48.15
C LEU A 118 -1.26 4.80 -46.82
N LEU A 119 -1.20 5.75 -45.89
CA LEU A 119 -2.35 6.53 -45.39
C LEU A 119 -1.91 7.44 -44.21
N GLU A 120 -1.58 8.70 -44.52
CA GLU A 120 -1.64 9.83 -43.59
C GLU A 120 -2.53 10.90 -44.25
N GLU A 121 -3.66 11.22 -43.61
CA GLU A 121 -4.40 12.51 -43.65
C GLU A 121 -5.88 12.28 -43.31
N ASN A 122 -6.28 12.55 -42.06
CA ASN A 122 -7.54 13.21 -41.68
C ASN A 122 -7.82 13.03 -40.19
N ASN A 123 -7.52 14.05 -39.37
CA ASN A 123 -8.33 14.31 -38.17
C ASN A 123 -8.08 15.72 -37.62
N SER A 124 -8.90 16.67 -38.06
CA SER A 124 -9.04 17.98 -37.42
C SER A 124 -10.45 18.48 -37.71
N GLN A 125 -11.41 18.16 -36.84
CA GLN A 125 -12.71 18.83 -36.65
C GLN A 125 -13.59 18.05 -35.66
N HIS A 126 -13.24 17.97 -34.36
CA HIS A 126 -14.23 17.46 -33.38
C HIS A 126 -14.07 17.90 -31.90
N SER A 127 -13.57 19.11 -31.61
CA SER A 127 -13.26 19.51 -30.22
C SER A 127 -14.03 20.72 -29.65
N GLU A 128 -15.16 21.17 -30.23
CA GLU A 128 -15.89 22.35 -29.69
C GLU A 128 -17.29 22.09 -29.10
N SER A 129 -17.84 20.87 -29.13
CA SER A 129 -19.24 20.63 -28.70
C SER A 129 -19.42 20.15 -27.26
N LEU A 130 -18.36 19.87 -26.50
CA LEU A 130 -18.45 19.22 -25.18
C LEU A 130 -18.40 20.16 -23.96
N LEU A 131 -18.11 21.45 -24.13
CA LEU A 131 -17.99 22.40 -23.00
C LEU A 131 -19.27 23.21 -22.70
N ARG A 132 -20.39 22.96 -23.40
CA ARG A 132 -21.61 23.77 -23.27
C ARG A 132 -22.79 23.07 -22.54
N ALA A 133 -22.61 21.84 -22.07
CA ALA A 133 -23.70 21.04 -21.50
C ALA A 133 -23.76 20.98 -19.96
N GLU A 134 -22.75 21.48 -19.23
CA GLU A 134 -22.71 21.35 -17.75
C GLU A 134 -23.23 22.57 -16.97
N ASN A 135 -23.64 23.66 -17.62
CA ASN A 135 -24.10 24.88 -16.92
C ASN A 135 -25.61 24.96 -16.65
N ASN A 136 -26.40 23.90 -16.88
CA ASN A 136 -27.87 23.95 -16.72
C ASN A 136 -28.43 22.94 -15.68
N ALA A 137 -27.61 22.46 -14.74
CA ALA A 137 -28.03 21.51 -13.72
C ALA A 137 -28.00 22.09 -12.28
N GLU A 138 -28.36 23.36 -12.11
CA GLU A 138 -28.64 23.94 -10.80
C GLU A 138 -29.98 24.68 -10.83
N HIS A 139 -31.04 23.99 -10.41
CA HIS A 139 -32.25 24.48 -9.72
C HIS A 139 -33.41 23.52 -9.95
N GLY A 140 -33.62 22.66 -8.97
CA GLY A 140 -34.75 21.75 -8.91
C GLY A 140 -34.97 21.34 -7.47
N GLU A 141 -35.52 22.25 -6.67
CA GLU A 141 -36.16 21.90 -5.40
C GLU A 141 -37.33 20.96 -5.68
N SER A 142 -37.43 19.88 -4.93
CA SER A 142 -38.67 19.09 -4.84
C SER A 142 -38.78 18.39 -3.49
N PRO A 143 -40.02 18.14 -3.03
CA PRO A 143 -40.37 18.23 -1.63
C PRO A 143 -40.36 16.89 -0.90
N LEU A 144 -40.31 17.02 0.43
CA LEU A 144 -40.43 15.99 1.45
C LEU A 144 -41.58 15.00 1.16
N GLY A 145 -41.22 13.72 1.04
CA GLY A 145 -42.14 12.60 0.87
C GLY A 145 -41.84 11.48 1.88
N ALA A 146 -42.83 11.23 2.73
CA ALA A 146 -42.93 10.28 3.84
C ALA A 146 -42.21 8.92 3.71
N GLU A 147 -41.55 8.54 4.80
CA GLU A 147 -41.04 7.19 5.08
C GLU A 147 -42.18 6.17 5.20
N ASN A 148 -42.07 5.07 4.45
CA ASN A 148 -42.78 3.82 4.73
C ASN A 148 -41.76 2.67 4.74
N ASN A 149 -41.61 2.07 5.92
CA ASN A 149 -40.70 0.97 6.24
C ASN A 149 -41.46 -0.37 6.10
N PRO A 150 -41.01 -1.34 5.30
CA PRO A 150 -41.53 -2.71 5.38
C PRO A 150 -40.59 -3.61 6.18
N GLN A 151 -41.11 -4.10 7.30
CA GLN A 151 -40.61 -5.25 8.03
C GLN A 151 -40.53 -6.48 7.12
N HIS A 152 -39.33 -7.02 6.91
CA HIS A 152 -39.17 -8.35 6.30
C HIS A 152 -39.11 -9.44 7.36
N GLY A 153 -40.17 -10.26 7.39
CA GLY A 153 -40.27 -11.49 8.17
C GLY A 153 -39.34 -12.58 7.66
N ALA A 154 -38.75 -13.31 8.61
CA ALA A 154 -37.89 -14.45 8.38
C ALA A 154 -38.71 -15.71 8.04
N SER A 155 -38.48 -16.30 6.86
CA SER A 155 -38.94 -17.66 6.55
C SER A 155 -37.78 -18.65 6.70
N LYS A 156 -37.97 -19.65 7.57
CA LYS A 156 -37.09 -20.81 7.72
C LYS A 156 -37.44 -21.83 6.65
N GLN A 157 -36.54 -22.10 5.70
CA GLN A 157 -36.59 -23.33 4.91
C GLN A 157 -35.49 -24.31 5.36
N LYS A 158 -35.93 -25.50 5.77
CA LYS A 158 -35.12 -26.70 5.98
C LYS A 158 -34.98 -27.44 4.65
N GLY A 159 -33.78 -27.92 4.35
CA GLY A 159 -33.45 -28.87 3.29
C GLY A 159 -31.94 -28.81 3.09
N GLY A 160 -31.15 -29.86 3.02
CA GLY A 160 -31.35 -31.25 2.60
C GLY A 160 -29.97 -31.66 2.06
N GLY A 161 -29.41 -32.74 2.57
CA GLY A 161 -28.00 -33.09 2.33
C GLY A 161 -27.71 -33.37 0.85
N ASN A 162 -26.55 -32.91 0.37
CA ASN A 162 -26.00 -33.37 -0.90
C ASN A 162 -24.47 -33.48 -0.83
N LYS A 163 -23.98 -34.72 -0.84
CA LYS A 163 -22.58 -35.06 -1.12
C LYS A 163 -22.37 -34.89 -2.63
N ARG A 164 -21.55 -33.93 -3.05
CA ARG A 164 -21.07 -33.85 -4.44
C ARG A 164 -19.55 -33.80 -4.46
N GLY A 165 -18.98 -34.76 -5.20
CA GLY A 165 -17.57 -34.80 -5.53
C GLY A 165 -17.13 -33.53 -6.26
N ARG A 166 -15.95 -33.03 -5.91
CA ARG A 166 -15.30 -31.92 -6.59
C ARG A 166 -14.96 -32.33 -8.02
N LYS A 167 -15.73 -31.82 -8.99
CA LYS A 167 -15.23 -31.68 -10.36
C LYS A 167 -14.20 -30.54 -10.40
N PRO A 168 -13.15 -30.61 -11.23
CA PRO A 168 -12.23 -29.50 -11.44
C PRO A 168 -13.00 -28.29 -11.97
N ALA A 169 -12.74 -27.12 -11.38
CA ALA A 169 -13.38 -25.87 -11.77
C ALA A 169 -12.92 -25.50 -13.18
N VAL A 170 -13.87 -25.41 -14.12
CA VAL A 170 -13.66 -24.79 -15.43
C VAL A 170 -13.36 -23.31 -15.18
N ALA A 171 -12.28 -22.82 -15.78
CA ALA A 171 -11.92 -21.41 -15.75
C ALA A 171 -13.13 -20.57 -16.20
N ARG A 172 -13.66 -19.74 -15.31
CA ARG A 172 -14.78 -18.85 -15.67
C ARG A 172 -14.23 -17.70 -16.48
N ASP A 173 -14.95 -17.38 -17.55
CA ASP A 173 -14.65 -16.27 -18.45
C ASP A 173 -14.65 -14.93 -17.67
N PRO A 174 -13.51 -14.19 -17.66
CA PRO A 174 -13.41 -12.88 -17.02
C PRO A 174 -14.47 -11.89 -17.52
N GLU A 175 -15.00 -12.05 -18.74
CA GLU A 175 -16.04 -11.16 -19.29
C GLU A 175 -17.37 -11.21 -18.52
N SER A 176 -17.61 -12.25 -17.71
CA SER A 176 -18.91 -12.46 -17.06
C SER A 176 -19.21 -11.55 -15.87
N TYR A 177 -18.23 -10.78 -15.38
CA TYR A 177 -18.37 -9.97 -14.17
C TYR A 177 -18.68 -8.48 -14.42
N PHE A 178 -18.56 -8.00 -15.66
CA PHE A 178 -18.94 -6.64 -16.01
C PHE A 178 -20.31 -6.65 -16.69
N PRO A 179 -21.35 -6.04 -16.09
CA PRO A 179 -22.66 -5.96 -16.72
C PRO A 179 -22.55 -5.08 -17.97
N ILE A 180 -22.45 -5.72 -19.14
CA ILE A 180 -22.89 -5.25 -20.46
C ILE A 180 -22.57 -3.76 -20.73
N LEU A 181 -21.33 -3.32 -20.51
CA LEU A 181 -20.83 -2.13 -21.18
C LEU A 181 -20.41 -2.55 -22.59
N ASN A 182 -21.37 -2.44 -23.52
CA ASN A 182 -21.25 -2.56 -24.97
C ASN A 182 -20.32 -3.66 -25.52
N LYS A 183 -20.89 -4.85 -25.74
CA LYS A 183 -20.30 -5.90 -26.59
C LYS A 183 -20.11 -5.50 -28.07
N GLY A 184 -20.44 -4.26 -28.44
CA GLY A 184 -20.28 -3.70 -29.80
C GLY A 184 -19.27 -2.55 -29.90
N GLY A 185 -18.44 -2.31 -28.88
CA GLY A 185 -17.41 -1.27 -28.95
C GLY A 185 -16.37 -1.55 -30.04
N VAL A 186 -15.96 -0.50 -30.77
CA VAL A 186 -14.83 -0.55 -31.71
C VAL A 186 -13.58 -1.00 -30.96
N LYS A 187 -12.89 -2.03 -31.44
CA LYS A 187 -11.62 -2.45 -30.83
C LYS A 187 -10.63 -1.30 -30.95
N THR A 188 -10.03 -0.90 -29.83
CA THR A 188 -8.92 0.05 -29.81
C THR A 188 -7.59 -0.71 -29.81
N ASP A 189 -6.64 -0.21 -30.60
CA ASP A 189 -5.24 -0.65 -30.59
C ASP A 189 -4.41 0.05 -29.51
N TYR A 190 -5.06 0.88 -28.68
CA TYR A 190 -4.42 1.60 -27.60
C TYR A 190 -3.83 0.65 -26.55
N VAL A 191 -2.55 0.86 -26.25
CA VAL A 191 -1.83 0.16 -25.17
C VAL A 191 -1.50 1.19 -24.10
N VAL A 192 -1.94 0.91 -22.86
CA VAL A 192 -1.61 1.76 -21.72
C VAL A 192 -0.08 1.84 -21.56
N PRO A 193 0.52 3.05 -21.55
CA PRO A 193 1.97 3.19 -21.43
C PRO A 193 2.51 2.52 -20.17
N ASP A 194 3.64 1.84 -20.30
CA ASP A 194 4.35 1.12 -19.22
C ASP A 194 3.50 0.07 -18.49
N SER A 195 2.41 -0.37 -19.11
CA SER A 195 1.56 -1.42 -18.59
C SER A 195 2.22 -2.79 -18.81
N LEU A 196 2.21 -3.64 -17.78
CA LEU A 196 2.71 -5.00 -17.92
C LEU A 196 1.69 -5.88 -18.66
N PRO A 197 2.09 -6.80 -19.54
CA PRO A 197 1.16 -7.64 -20.30
C PRO A 197 0.21 -8.48 -19.44
N ASN A 198 0.68 -8.95 -18.28
CA ASN A 198 -0.06 -9.86 -17.40
C ASN A 198 -0.78 -9.17 -16.24
N TYR A 199 -0.58 -7.87 -16.04
CA TYR A 199 -1.18 -7.11 -14.94
C TYR A 199 -2.02 -5.97 -15.49
N GLY A 200 -3.01 -5.51 -14.72
CA GLY A 200 -3.86 -4.42 -15.15
C GLY A 200 -5.16 -4.89 -15.81
N ASP A 201 -5.97 -3.93 -16.21
CA ASP A 201 -7.22 -4.20 -16.91
C ASP A 201 -6.96 -4.10 -18.43
N LYS A 202 -7.23 -5.19 -19.17
CA LYS A 202 -7.05 -5.24 -20.63
C LYS A 202 -8.36 -5.20 -21.39
N THR A 203 -9.47 -4.92 -20.70
CA THR A 203 -10.77 -4.80 -21.33
C THR A 203 -10.81 -3.59 -22.25
N GLN A 204 -11.55 -3.72 -23.36
CA GLN A 204 -11.66 -2.66 -24.36
C GLN A 204 -12.27 -1.37 -23.80
N TRP A 205 -13.21 -1.46 -22.86
CA TRP A 205 -13.81 -0.28 -22.24
C TRP A 205 -12.77 0.54 -21.46
N TYR A 206 -11.88 -0.12 -20.73
CA TYR A 206 -10.85 0.55 -19.93
C TYR A 206 -9.79 1.17 -20.84
N LEU A 207 -9.37 0.46 -21.90
CA LEU A 207 -8.42 0.98 -22.88
C LEU A 207 -8.97 2.22 -23.59
N GLN A 208 -10.23 2.22 -24.02
CA GLN A 208 -10.88 3.40 -24.61
C GLN A 208 -10.99 4.56 -23.63
N LEU A 209 -11.30 4.27 -22.36
CA LEU A 209 -11.33 5.28 -21.30
C LEU A 209 -9.94 5.90 -21.14
N ARG A 210 -8.89 5.08 -21.05
CA ARG A 210 -7.51 5.55 -20.91
C ARG A 210 -7.05 6.34 -22.13
N GLU A 211 -7.29 5.85 -23.34
CA GLU A 211 -6.97 6.54 -24.59
C GLU A 211 -7.57 7.96 -24.60
N LYS A 212 -8.85 8.07 -24.27
CA LYS A 212 -9.57 9.35 -24.21
C LYS A 212 -8.91 10.35 -23.26
N TYR A 213 -8.57 9.95 -22.03
CA TYR A 213 -8.04 10.88 -21.03
C TYR A 213 -6.53 11.10 -21.15
N ASP A 214 -5.77 10.09 -21.57
CA ASP A 214 -4.34 10.23 -21.82
C ASP A 214 -4.09 11.15 -23.04
N ALA A 215 -5.01 11.21 -24.01
CA ALA A 215 -4.97 12.22 -25.09
C ALA A 215 -5.19 13.67 -24.62
N LEU A 216 -5.91 13.87 -23.50
CA LEU A 216 -6.16 15.19 -22.91
C LEU A 216 -5.04 15.63 -21.95
N LEU A 217 -4.26 14.67 -21.46
CA LEU A 217 -3.24 14.87 -20.44
C LEU A 217 -1.87 14.52 -21.04
N PRO A 218 -1.21 15.48 -21.72
CA PRO A 218 0.08 15.21 -22.33
C PRO A 218 1.08 14.73 -21.27
N PRO A 219 2.02 13.83 -21.65
CA PRO A 219 2.97 13.19 -20.74
C PRO A 219 4.11 14.15 -20.32
N ASP A 220 3.76 15.33 -19.84
CA ASP A 220 4.66 16.36 -19.33
C ASP A 220 4.69 16.31 -17.80
N HIS A 221 5.82 15.86 -17.27
CA HIS A 221 6.05 15.74 -15.84
C HIS A 221 6.02 17.08 -15.10
N GLU A 222 6.54 18.16 -15.69
CA GLU A 222 6.61 19.46 -15.03
C GLU A 222 5.21 20.05 -14.87
N ARG A 223 4.39 19.95 -15.91
CA ARG A 223 2.98 20.33 -15.89
C ARG A 223 2.21 19.57 -14.81
N SER A 224 2.28 18.24 -14.81
CA SER A 224 1.59 17.42 -13.81
C SER A 224 2.10 17.74 -12.39
N SER A 225 3.41 17.99 -12.22
CA SER A 225 3.99 18.37 -10.92
C SER A 225 3.43 19.69 -10.40
N LYS A 226 3.35 20.72 -11.27
CA LYS A 226 2.74 22.01 -10.93
C LYS A 226 1.27 21.87 -10.55
N PHE A 227 0.52 21.05 -11.30
CA PHE A 227 -0.87 20.73 -10.97
C PHE A 227 -0.97 20.10 -9.57
N VAL A 228 -0.20 19.06 -9.27
CA VAL A 228 -0.21 18.40 -7.96
C VAL A 228 0.20 19.34 -6.83
N GLN A 229 1.21 20.18 -7.05
CA GLN A 229 1.62 21.21 -6.08
C GLN A 229 0.49 22.20 -5.79
N SER A 230 -0.34 22.55 -6.79
CA SER A 230 -1.50 23.43 -6.59
C SER A 230 -2.60 22.78 -5.74
N LEU A 231 -2.68 21.45 -5.69
CA LEU A 231 -3.61 20.72 -4.83
C LEU A 231 -3.18 20.71 -3.36
N HIS A 232 -1.90 20.99 -3.07
CA HIS A 232 -1.39 21.03 -1.71
C HIS A 232 -1.88 22.29 -0.99
N LYS A 233 -2.98 22.14 -0.23
CA LYS A 233 -3.57 23.23 0.56
C LYS A 233 -2.74 23.61 1.80
N ARG A 234 -1.86 22.73 2.27
CA ARG A 234 -1.13 22.90 3.54
C ARG A 234 0.33 22.54 3.40
N ASN A 235 1.17 23.39 3.98
CA ASN A 235 2.61 23.17 4.10
C ASN A 235 2.97 22.97 5.57
N TYR A 236 2.97 21.71 5.99
CA TYR A 236 3.35 21.36 7.36
C TYR A 236 4.83 21.61 7.62
N LYS A 237 5.14 22.18 8.78
CA LYS A 237 6.51 22.44 9.23
C LYS A 237 6.77 21.74 10.58
N PRO A 238 8.00 21.29 10.85
CA PRO A 238 8.38 20.77 12.16
C PRO A 238 8.16 21.82 13.26
N LEU A 239 7.57 21.41 14.37
CA LEU A 239 7.34 22.30 15.52
C LEU A 239 8.67 22.71 16.20
N ARG A 240 9.62 21.78 16.32
CA ARG A 240 10.93 22.00 16.98
C ARG A 240 12.07 21.44 16.12
N PRO A 241 12.47 22.14 15.04
CA PRO A 241 13.55 21.65 14.17
C PRO A 241 14.90 21.52 14.91
N ASP A 242 15.15 22.37 15.91
CA ASP A 242 16.42 22.42 16.66
C ASP A 242 16.63 21.20 17.58
N ASP A 243 15.58 20.47 17.92
CA ASP A 243 15.66 19.24 18.73
C ASP A 243 16.17 18.03 17.92
N MET A 244 16.26 18.18 16.60
CA MET A 244 16.71 17.14 15.67
C MET A 244 18.16 17.35 15.25
N SER A 245 18.91 16.26 15.10
CA SER A 245 20.30 16.30 14.62
C SER A 245 20.42 16.34 13.09
N TYR A 246 19.30 16.48 12.37
CA TYR A 246 19.22 16.45 10.92
C TYR A 246 18.06 17.33 10.41
N ASP A 247 18.19 17.80 9.17
CA ASP A 247 17.12 18.47 8.44
C ASP A 247 16.27 17.42 7.71
N ILE A 248 14.96 17.41 7.95
CA ILE A 248 14.04 16.47 7.32
C ILE A 248 13.94 16.64 5.79
N TYR A 249 14.29 17.81 5.24
CA TYR A 249 14.27 18.08 3.80
C TYR A 249 15.64 17.94 3.14
N ASN A 250 16.69 17.74 3.93
CA ASN A 250 18.05 17.49 3.46
C ASN A 250 18.70 16.39 4.30
N CYS A 251 18.11 15.20 4.23
CA CYS A 251 18.55 14.07 5.01
C CYS A 251 19.92 13.53 4.53
N PRO A 252 20.74 13.02 5.47
CA PRO A 252 22.02 12.39 5.13
C PRO A 252 21.83 11.11 4.30
N ASP A 253 22.88 10.70 3.58
CA ASP A 253 22.85 9.48 2.76
C ASP A 253 22.63 8.21 3.58
N GLN A 254 22.97 8.23 4.87
CA GLN A 254 22.78 7.13 5.81
C GLN A 254 21.90 7.60 6.96
N PRO A 255 20.94 6.77 7.43
CA PRO A 255 20.08 7.13 8.54
C PRO A 255 20.87 7.57 9.78
N PRO A 256 20.60 8.77 10.34
CA PRO A 256 21.32 9.25 11.49
C PRO A 256 20.98 8.38 12.73
N PRO A 257 21.85 8.36 13.75
CA PRO A 257 21.54 7.67 15.00
C PRO A 257 20.23 8.16 15.61
N LYS A 258 19.40 7.23 16.11
CA LYS A 258 18.06 7.49 16.67
C LYS A 258 17.03 8.02 15.66
N TYR A 259 17.20 7.73 14.37
CA TYR A 259 16.16 7.97 13.37
C TYR A 259 15.03 6.91 13.46
N PRO A 260 13.74 7.30 13.29
CA PRO A 260 13.26 8.68 13.26
C PRO A 260 13.28 9.32 14.65
N HIS A 261 13.37 10.65 14.71
CA HIS A 261 13.31 11.38 15.98
C HIS A 261 12.04 11.02 16.76
N GLN A 262 12.22 10.69 18.03
CA GLN A 262 11.14 10.26 18.92
C GLN A 262 10.64 11.44 19.74
N TRP A 263 9.35 11.74 19.62
CA TRP A 263 8.69 12.82 20.36
C TRP A 263 8.04 12.27 21.65
N ASN A 264 7.87 13.13 22.65
CA ASN A 264 7.11 12.79 23.86
C ASN A 264 5.63 12.61 23.49
N ILE A 265 5.04 11.46 23.85
CA ILE A 265 3.66 11.14 23.49
C ILE A 265 2.65 12.10 24.13
N LEU A 266 2.89 12.58 25.35
CA LEU A 266 1.98 13.53 26.00
C LEU A 266 2.00 14.88 25.29
N GLU A 267 3.19 15.37 24.91
CA GLU A 267 3.32 16.60 24.11
C GLU A 267 2.66 16.46 22.72
N LEU A 268 2.71 15.27 22.13
CA LEU A 268 2.05 15.00 20.86
C LEU A 268 0.52 15.05 21.00
N LEU A 269 -0.02 14.39 22.03
CA LEU A 269 -1.47 14.34 22.30
C LEU A 269 -2.03 15.71 22.71
N ASP A 270 -1.27 16.49 23.48
CA ASP A 270 -1.66 17.84 23.89
C ASP A 270 -1.62 18.82 22.70
N HIS A 271 -0.70 18.62 21.74
CA HIS A 271 -0.58 19.46 20.54
C HIS A 271 -1.65 19.16 19.49
N TRP A 272 -1.93 17.88 19.24
CA TRP A 272 -2.95 17.47 18.28
C TRP A 272 -3.56 16.12 18.67
N ASN A 273 -4.78 16.16 19.18
CA ASN A 273 -5.54 14.96 19.53
C ASN A 273 -5.84 14.15 18.26
N PRO A 274 -5.48 12.84 18.19
CA PRO A 274 -5.77 12.00 17.04
C PRO A 274 -7.26 11.94 16.67
N ASP A 275 -8.16 12.15 17.64
CA ASP A 275 -9.60 12.12 17.44
C ASP A 275 -10.15 13.43 16.84
N ASP A 276 -9.36 14.51 16.85
CA ASP A 276 -9.71 15.78 16.22
C ASP A 276 -9.25 15.80 14.75
N PRO A 277 -10.18 15.71 13.79
CA PRO A 277 -9.85 15.71 12.37
C PRO A 277 -9.36 17.08 11.87
N THR A 278 -9.44 18.13 12.69
CA THR A 278 -9.01 19.48 12.37
C THR A 278 -7.50 19.59 12.53
N PRO A 279 -6.75 19.93 11.46
CA PRO A 279 -5.31 20.03 11.60
C PRO A 279 -4.89 21.23 12.46
N PRO A 280 -3.74 21.14 13.13
CA PRO A 280 -3.32 22.13 14.10
C PRO A 280 -3.15 23.50 13.43
N PRO A 281 -3.44 24.60 14.17
CA PRO A 281 -3.23 25.94 13.67
C PRO A 281 -1.77 26.13 13.24
N ASN A 282 -1.54 26.93 12.21
CA ASN A 282 -0.22 27.22 11.62
C ASN A 282 0.50 26.02 10.96
N SER A 283 -0.16 24.85 10.83
CA SER A 283 0.42 23.66 10.19
C SER A 283 1.75 23.21 10.84
N LEU A 284 1.94 23.48 12.13
CA LEU A 284 3.09 22.98 12.88
C LEU A 284 2.78 21.58 13.41
N ILE A 285 3.68 20.63 13.20
CA ILE A 285 3.51 19.24 13.64
C ILE A 285 4.81 18.66 14.19
N HIS A 286 4.68 17.63 15.03
CA HIS A 286 5.79 16.78 15.46
C HIS A 286 6.26 15.88 14.30
N GLN A 287 7.05 16.45 13.39
CA GLN A 287 7.59 15.76 12.22
C GLN A 287 9.05 15.40 12.43
N GLY A 288 9.36 14.11 12.39
CA GLY A 288 10.72 13.58 12.53
C GLY A 288 11.15 12.63 11.42
N ILE A 289 10.36 12.44 10.35
CA ILE A 289 10.75 11.59 9.22
C ILE A 289 11.26 12.42 8.04
N CYS A 290 12.28 11.88 7.37
CA CYS A 290 12.87 12.42 6.15
C CYS A 290 11.86 12.50 5.02
N VAL A 291 12.00 13.56 4.21
CA VAL A 291 11.25 13.81 2.99
C VAL A 291 12.24 13.83 1.84
N PHE A 292 12.18 12.81 1.00
CA PHE A 292 13.03 12.67 -0.18
C PHE A 292 12.30 13.17 -1.44
N ASP A 293 13.02 13.84 -2.32
CA ASP A 293 12.57 14.08 -3.68
C ASP A 293 12.88 12.85 -4.54
N TYR A 294 11.89 12.26 -5.20
CA TYR A 294 12.06 11.01 -5.94
C TYR A 294 13.14 11.12 -7.03
N LEU A 295 13.22 12.26 -7.72
CA LEU A 295 14.15 12.44 -8.83
C LEU A 295 15.58 12.71 -8.37
N LYS A 296 15.75 13.32 -7.19
CA LYS A 296 17.07 13.73 -6.67
C LYS A 296 17.65 12.78 -5.64
N ASP A 297 16.81 12.19 -4.80
CA ASP A 297 17.19 11.46 -3.59
C ASP A 297 16.79 9.98 -3.64
N PHE A 298 16.57 9.42 -4.84
CA PHE A 298 16.13 8.02 -5.01
C PHE A 298 17.02 7.02 -4.25
N ASP A 299 18.34 7.12 -4.38
CA ASP A 299 19.29 6.21 -3.73
C ASP A 299 19.29 6.36 -2.20
N LYS A 300 19.05 7.57 -1.68
CA LYS A 300 18.90 7.81 -0.24
C LYS A 300 17.60 7.16 0.26
N ALA A 301 16.49 7.37 -0.44
CA ALA A 301 15.21 6.75 -0.12
C ALA A 301 15.32 5.21 -0.12
N LYS A 302 16.03 4.64 -1.10
CA LYS A 302 16.32 3.21 -1.18
C LYS A 302 17.15 2.72 0.01
N THR A 303 18.17 3.48 0.41
CA THR A 303 18.98 3.16 1.60
C THR A 303 18.13 3.12 2.87
N TYR A 304 17.21 4.06 3.05
CA TYR A 304 16.31 4.09 4.22
C TYR A 304 15.28 2.97 4.17
N ARG A 305 14.77 2.62 2.98
CA ARG A 305 13.90 1.46 2.77
C ARG A 305 14.60 0.16 3.13
N ASP A 306 15.83 -0.03 2.66
CA ASP A 306 16.62 -1.24 2.92
C ASP A 306 17.00 -1.38 4.40
N ALA A 307 17.01 -0.27 5.13
CA ALA A 307 17.15 -0.23 6.59
C ALA A 307 15.82 -0.44 7.35
N GLU A 308 14.70 -0.67 6.64
CA GLU A 308 13.34 -0.78 7.18
C GLU A 308 12.89 0.45 7.99
N LEU A 309 13.33 1.65 7.59
CA LEU A 309 13.01 2.89 8.28
C LEU A 309 11.93 3.69 7.53
N PRO A 310 11.03 4.41 8.23
CA PRO A 310 9.97 5.19 7.60
C PRO A 310 10.51 6.48 6.98
N PHE A 311 9.96 6.91 5.85
CA PHE A 311 10.25 8.19 5.19
C PHE A 311 9.07 8.61 4.30
N ILE A 312 9.10 9.85 3.82
CA ILE A 312 8.17 10.39 2.82
C ILE A 312 8.94 10.54 1.51
N VAL A 313 8.29 10.23 0.39
CA VAL A 313 8.79 10.59 -0.94
C VAL A 313 7.81 11.52 -1.63
N ARG A 314 8.34 12.52 -2.30
CA ARG A 314 7.59 13.49 -3.10
C ARG A 314 8.08 13.48 -4.54
N ASN A 315 7.26 14.03 -5.43
CA ASN A 315 7.60 14.24 -6.84
C ASN A 315 7.97 12.95 -7.60
N ASP A 316 7.40 11.80 -7.22
CA ASP A 316 7.46 10.61 -8.06
C ASP A 316 6.63 10.87 -9.34
N PRO A 317 7.22 10.75 -10.54
CA PRO A 317 6.51 11.01 -11.80
C PRO A 317 5.27 10.16 -12.03
N ASP A 318 5.27 8.90 -11.62
CA ASP A 318 4.12 8.00 -11.77
C ASP A 318 3.00 8.41 -10.81
N VAL A 319 3.34 8.72 -9.56
CA VAL A 319 2.35 9.21 -8.57
C VAL A 319 1.73 10.53 -9.02
N VAL A 320 2.55 11.44 -9.52
CA VAL A 320 2.12 12.76 -9.99
C VAL A 320 1.18 12.64 -11.19
N LYS A 321 1.52 11.83 -12.20
CA LYS A 321 0.64 11.57 -13.36
C LYS A 321 -0.71 10.98 -12.95
N THR A 322 -0.69 10.00 -12.06
CA THR A 322 -1.93 9.37 -11.58
C THR A 322 -2.78 10.33 -10.77
N THR A 323 -2.15 11.17 -9.95
CA THR A 323 -2.87 12.18 -9.17
C THR A 323 -3.57 13.18 -10.08
N GLU A 324 -2.90 13.65 -11.14
CA GLU A 324 -3.53 14.52 -12.13
C GLU A 324 -4.70 13.83 -12.83
N ARG A 325 -4.51 12.61 -13.33
CA ARG A 325 -5.56 11.84 -14.01
C ARG A 325 -6.77 11.60 -13.11
N TRP A 326 -6.54 11.21 -11.86
CA TRP A 326 -7.60 10.92 -10.89
C TRP A 326 -8.39 12.16 -10.46
N ASN A 327 -7.78 13.34 -10.53
CA ASN A 327 -8.44 14.62 -10.26
C ASN A 327 -9.07 15.24 -11.51
N TYR A 328 -8.87 14.66 -12.70
CA TYR A 328 -9.50 15.17 -13.91
C TYR A 328 -11.03 14.96 -13.84
N PRO A 329 -11.85 16.01 -14.13
CA PRO A 329 -13.30 15.93 -14.02
C PRO A 329 -13.90 14.71 -14.73
N GLY A 330 -14.71 13.93 -14.01
CA GLY A 330 -15.43 12.78 -14.55
C GLY A 330 -14.62 11.49 -14.71
N TYR A 331 -13.28 11.51 -14.61
CA TYR A 331 -12.44 10.33 -14.84
C TYR A 331 -12.75 9.19 -13.85
N ILE A 332 -12.61 9.45 -12.55
CA ILE A 332 -12.84 8.43 -11.52
C ILE A 332 -14.29 7.92 -11.50
N GLY A 333 -15.26 8.81 -11.75
CA GLY A 333 -16.66 8.42 -11.84
C GLY A 333 -16.93 7.44 -12.98
N GLN A 334 -16.28 7.62 -14.13
CA GLN A 334 -16.35 6.69 -15.27
C GLN A 334 -15.55 5.41 -15.02
N LEU A 335 -14.35 5.52 -14.42
CA LEU A 335 -13.47 4.39 -14.13
C LEU A 335 -14.11 3.39 -13.14
N MET A 336 -14.74 3.90 -12.07
CA MET A 336 -15.38 3.05 -11.06
C MET A 336 -16.81 2.65 -11.44
N SER A 337 -17.48 3.45 -12.28
CA SER A 337 -18.81 3.17 -12.83
C SER A 337 -19.83 2.78 -11.73
N ASP A 338 -20.78 1.91 -12.06
CA ASP A 338 -21.80 1.39 -11.14
C ASP A 338 -21.36 0.06 -10.48
N VAL A 339 -20.06 -0.25 -10.47
CA VAL A 339 -19.52 -1.47 -9.86
C VAL A 339 -19.60 -1.32 -8.33
N GLN A 340 -20.25 -2.27 -7.67
CA GLN A 340 -20.30 -2.28 -6.22
C GLN A 340 -18.99 -2.81 -5.64
N HIS A 341 -18.26 -2.00 -4.90
CA HIS A 341 -17.01 -2.36 -4.23
C HIS A 341 -17.21 -2.55 -2.72
N ARG A 342 -16.29 -3.24 -2.05
CA ARG A 342 -16.35 -3.42 -0.59
C ARG A 342 -16.23 -2.06 0.09
N THR A 343 -17.06 -1.84 1.10
CA THR A 343 -17.02 -0.64 1.91
C THR A 343 -17.19 -1.02 3.38
N GLU A 344 -16.41 -0.37 4.24
CA GLU A 344 -16.58 -0.46 5.68
C GLU A 344 -17.41 0.74 6.15
N TYR A 345 -18.36 0.49 7.04
CA TYR A 345 -19.13 1.51 7.74
C TYR A 345 -18.72 1.52 9.22
N SER A 346 -18.55 2.71 9.78
CA SER A 346 -18.36 2.92 11.22
C SER A 346 -19.32 4.01 11.71
N PRO A 347 -19.94 3.86 12.89
CA PRO A 347 -20.79 4.92 13.48
C PRO A 347 -19.97 6.12 13.98
N ASN A 348 -18.64 6.01 14.01
CA ASN A 348 -17.71 7.07 14.40
C ASN A 348 -16.53 7.12 13.41
N ASN A 349 -15.59 8.03 13.61
CA ASN A 349 -14.43 8.16 12.74
C ASN A 349 -13.38 7.04 12.86
N HIS A 350 -13.54 6.07 13.77
CA HIS A 350 -12.57 5.00 13.98
C HIS A 350 -12.84 3.76 13.14
N PHE A 351 -11.88 3.41 12.28
CA PHE A 351 -11.87 2.17 11.50
C PHE A 351 -10.87 1.19 12.07
N MET A 352 -11.32 0.43 13.07
CA MET A 352 -10.49 -0.60 13.70
C MET A 352 -10.46 -1.87 12.86
N TYR A 353 -9.26 -2.38 12.60
CA TYR A 353 -9.11 -3.72 12.04
C TYR A 353 -9.63 -4.77 13.03
N TRP A 354 -10.46 -5.69 12.54
CA TRP A 354 -10.95 -6.82 13.31
C TRP A 354 -10.94 -8.10 12.48
N VAL A 355 -10.80 -9.24 13.17
CA VAL A 355 -10.90 -10.57 12.57
C VAL A 355 -12.16 -11.22 13.11
N ALA A 356 -13.10 -11.51 12.21
CA ALA A 356 -14.32 -12.22 12.55
C ALA A 356 -14.00 -13.54 13.28
N PRO A 357 -14.49 -13.71 14.52
CA PRO A 357 -14.17 -14.92 15.27
C PRO A 357 -14.84 -16.13 14.60
N GLY A 358 -14.07 -17.21 14.41
CA GLY A 358 -14.58 -18.47 13.85
C GLY A 358 -14.64 -18.61 12.31
N VAL A 359 -14.10 -17.68 11.52
CA VAL A 359 -14.04 -17.82 10.05
C VAL A 359 -13.07 -18.93 9.60
N ASN A 360 -12.10 -19.29 10.44
CA ASN A 360 -11.30 -20.51 10.25
C ASN A 360 -12.13 -21.75 10.64
N ASN A 361 -13.01 -22.17 9.73
CA ASN A 361 -13.97 -23.28 9.84
C ASN A 361 -13.38 -24.64 10.29
N LYS A 362 -12.05 -24.79 10.42
CA LYS A 362 -11.42 -26.02 10.89
C LYS A 362 -11.59 -26.28 12.39
N HIS A 363 -12.02 -25.29 13.18
CA HIS A 363 -12.16 -25.42 14.65
C HIS A 363 -13.58 -25.30 15.20
N LYS A 364 -14.63 -25.30 14.36
CA LYS A 364 -16.05 -25.30 14.79
C LYS A 364 -16.52 -26.57 15.54
N LYS A 365 -15.62 -27.47 15.94
CA LYS A 365 -16.00 -28.80 16.43
C LYS A 365 -16.72 -28.85 17.80
N LYS A 366 -16.91 -27.74 18.54
CA LYS A 366 -17.58 -27.78 19.87
C LYS A 366 -18.36 -26.50 20.24
N GLY A 367 -19.07 -25.84 19.31
CA GLY A 367 -20.04 -24.78 19.63
C GLY A 367 -19.50 -23.50 20.29
N LYS A 368 -18.19 -23.40 20.55
CA LYS A 368 -17.54 -22.23 21.15
C LYS A 368 -16.74 -21.51 20.07
N ILE A 369 -17.18 -20.31 19.70
CA ILE A 369 -16.43 -19.44 18.80
C ILE A 369 -15.23 -18.92 19.58
N ARG A 370 -14.05 -19.42 19.21
CA ARG A 370 -12.78 -18.91 19.76
C ARG A 370 -12.28 -17.79 18.86
N GLY A 371 -11.88 -16.68 19.47
CA GLY A 371 -11.16 -15.62 18.77
C GLY A 371 -9.77 -16.10 18.29
N PRO A 372 -9.01 -15.24 17.60
CA PRO A 372 -7.64 -15.55 17.15
C PRO A 372 -6.73 -16.05 18.28
N THR A 373 -6.96 -15.57 19.50
CA THR A 373 -6.21 -15.91 20.72
C THR A 373 -6.71 -17.17 21.42
N GLY A 374 -7.71 -17.87 20.88
CA GLY A 374 -8.33 -19.02 21.55
C GLY A 374 -9.32 -18.67 22.67
N LYS A 375 -9.38 -17.39 23.09
CA LYS A 375 -10.34 -16.89 24.09
C LYS A 375 -11.76 -16.92 23.54
N LEU A 376 -12.72 -17.12 24.44
CA LEU A 376 -14.14 -17.02 24.10
C LEU A 376 -14.45 -15.56 23.80
N VAL A 377 -15.06 -15.33 22.65
CA VAL A 377 -15.60 -14.01 22.33
C VAL A 377 -16.86 -13.80 23.17
N PRO A 378 -17.01 -12.66 23.85
CA PRO A 378 -18.24 -12.32 24.56
C PRO A 378 -19.47 -12.48 23.67
N SER A 379 -20.59 -12.92 24.24
CA SER A 379 -21.83 -13.20 23.48
C SER A 379 -22.43 -11.95 22.85
N ASP A 380 -22.13 -10.78 23.41
CA ASP A 380 -22.56 -9.45 23.03
C ASP A 380 -21.54 -8.70 22.16
N TRP A 381 -20.40 -9.31 21.83
CA TRP A 381 -19.38 -8.67 21.00
C TRP A 381 -19.91 -8.37 19.60
N GLN A 382 -19.83 -7.11 19.19
CA GLN A 382 -20.12 -6.65 17.83
C GLN A 382 -18.82 -6.21 17.15
N PRO A 383 -18.70 -6.44 15.82
CA PRO A 383 -17.58 -5.89 15.09
C PRO A 383 -17.62 -4.35 15.13
N PRO A 384 -16.47 -3.67 15.29
CA PRO A 384 -16.42 -2.21 15.35
C PRO A 384 -16.79 -1.55 14.02
N THR A 385 -16.64 -2.28 12.90
CA THR A 385 -17.06 -1.82 11.57
C THR A 385 -17.94 -2.85 10.88
N LYS A 386 -18.93 -2.37 10.11
CA LYS A 386 -19.82 -3.21 9.31
C LYS A 386 -19.30 -3.28 7.87
N MET A 387 -19.12 -4.49 7.35
CA MET A 387 -18.78 -4.71 5.95
C MET A 387 -20.04 -4.62 5.08
N MET A 388 -20.02 -3.82 4.02
CA MET A 388 -21.06 -3.72 3.01
C MET A 388 -20.47 -3.55 1.61
N ARG A 389 -21.32 -3.40 0.59
CA ARG A 389 -20.89 -3.03 -0.76
C ARG A 389 -21.70 -1.84 -1.26
N MET A 390 -21.05 -0.93 -1.97
CA MET A 390 -21.68 0.23 -2.61
C MET A 390 -20.92 0.62 -3.87
N ASP A 391 -21.58 1.27 -4.81
CA ASP A 391 -20.94 1.90 -5.96
C ASP A 391 -20.26 3.23 -5.57
N TYR A 392 -19.42 3.74 -6.46
CA TYR A 392 -18.64 4.95 -6.21
C TYR A 392 -19.52 6.19 -6.04
N LYS A 393 -20.60 6.32 -6.83
CA LYS A 393 -21.50 7.48 -6.77
C LYS A 393 -22.18 7.57 -5.40
N THR A 394 -22.63 6.44 -4.88
CA THR A 394 -23.25 6.34 -3.55
C THR A 394 -22.23 6.66 -2.46
N TRP A 395 -21.01 6.10 -2.53
CA TRP A 395 -19.95 6.45 -1.59
C TRP A 395 -19.61 7.94 -1.64
N LEU A 396 -19.47 8.52 -2.83
CA LEU A 396 -19.11 9.93 -2.99
C LEU A 396 -20.17 10.87 -2.37
N LYS A 397 -21.45 10.51 -2.41
CA LYS A 397 -22.51 11.25 -1.71
C LYS A 397 -22.31 11.27 -0.19
N HIS A 398 -21.84 10.16 0.39
CA HIS A 398 -21.48 10.12 1.82
C HIS A 398 -20.20 10.91 2.09
N ALA A 399 -19.20 10.77 1.21
CA ALA A 399 -17.88 11.39 1.39
C ALA A 399 -17.89 12.90 1.20
N ASN A 400 -18.74 13.42 0.31
CA ASN A 400 -18.89 14.84 0.01
C ASN A 400 -19.86 15.50 1.00
N THR A 401 -19.55 15.41 2.28
CA THR A 401 -20.31 16.05 3.36
C THR A 401 -19.55 17.27 3.89
N THR A 402 -20.28 18.21 4.48
CA THR A 402 -19.70 19.43 5.06
C THR A 402 -18.93 19.13 6.34
N ASP A 403 -18.00 20.02 6.70
CA ASP A 403 -17.14 19.85 7.89
C ASP A 403 -17.93 19.69 9.20
N ASP A 404 -19.11 20.31 9.31
CA ASP A 404 -20.00 20.18 10.48
C ASP A 404 -20.53 18.75 10.69
N ASN A 405 -20.52 17.94 9.63
CA ASN A 405 -20.95 16.54 9.63
C ASN A 405 -19.76 15.56 9.72
N LEU A 406 -18.54 16.04 9.91
CA LEU A 406 -17.30 15.24 9.95
C LEU A 406 -16.70 15.10 11.36
N GLY A 407 -17.54 15.18 12.40
CA GLY A 407 -17.11 15.03 13.79
C GLY A 407 -16.73 13.58 14.16
N PRO A 408 -16.02 13.38 15.29
CA PRO A 408 -15.57 12.07 15.73
C PRO A 408 -16.72 11.07 15.93
N ASP A 409 -17.86 11.53 16.42
CA ASP A 409 -19.05 10.69 16.68
C ASP A 409 -20.01 10.60 15.48
N LYS A 410 -19.57 11.00 14.28
CA LYS A 410 -20.37 10.95 13.06
C LYS A 410 -20.10 9.68 12.27
N GLU A 411 -21.07 9.27 11.47
CA GLU A 411 -20.95 8.11 10.59
C GLU A 411 -19.87 8.33 9.54
N HIS A 412 -19.08 7.30 9.28
CA HIS A 412 -18.04 7.33 8.26
C HIS A 412 -18.08 6.06 7.40
N TRP A 413 -17.58 6.20 6.17
CA TRP A 413 -17.47 5.12 5.21
C TRP A 413 -16.05 5.04 4.64
N TYR A 414 -15.55 3.81 4.48
CA TYR A 414 -14.21 3.55 3.93
C TYR A 414 -14.32 2.63 2.72
N TYR A 415 -14.19 3.21 1.53
CA TYR A 415 -14.42 2.54 0.25
C TYR A 415 -13.16 1.83 -0.22
N ARG A 416 -13.24 0.53 -0.53
CA ARG A 416 -12.08 -0.32 -0.77
C ARG A 416 -12.07 -0.87 -2.19
N LEU A 417 -10.99 -0.56 -2.91
CA LEU A 417 -10.67 -1.20 -4.17
C LEU A 417 -9.60 -2.27 -3.97
N ILE A 418 -9.69 -3.34 -4.76
CA ILE A 418 -8.78 -4.49 -4.68
C ILE A 418 -8.40 -4.90 -6.09
N GLY A 419 -7.12 -4.79 -6.45
CA GLY A 419 -6.54 -5.39 -7.64
C GLY A 419 -5.75 -6.62 -7.22
N CYS A 420 -6.05 -7.80 -7.76
CA CYS A 420 -5.46 -9.06 -7.33
C CYS A 420 -4.19 -9.42 -8.10
N GLY A 421 -3.98 -8.87 -9.29
CA GLY A 421 -2.85 -9.21 -10.16
C GLY A 421 -2.84 -10.71 -10.46
N ASP A 422 -1.68 -11.33 -10.37
CA ASP A 422 -1.48 -12.76 -10.69
C ASP A 422 -2.21 -13.75 -9.78
N LEU A 423 -2.82 -13.31 -8.67
CA LEU A 423 -3.59 -14.20 -7.79
C LEU A 423 -4.85 -14.78 -8.46
N GLY A 424 -5.29 -14.22 -9.60
CA GLY A 424 -6.27 -14.84 -10.48
C GLY A 424 -7.67 -15.04 -9.90
N GLN A 425 -8.34 -16.14 -10.30
CA GLN A 425 -9.78 -16.43 -10.15
C GLN A 425 -10.37 -16.37 -8.74
N ASP A 426 -9.53 -16.37 -7.70
CA ASP A 426 -9.96 -16.26 -6.30
C ASP A 426 -10.11 -14.79 -5.83
N CYS A 427 -10.11 -13.83 -6.78
CA CYS A 427 -10.24 -12.42 -6.49
C CYS A 427 -11.64 -12.02 -5.98
N ASP A 428 -11.72 -10.86 -5.30
CA ASP A 428 -13.01 -10.29 -4.91
C ASP A 428 -13.86 -9.99 -6.14
N ARG A 429 -15.18 -10.14 -6.01
CA ARG A 429 -16.10 -9.70 -7.08
C ARG A 429 -15.93 -8.20 -7.27
N GLY A 430 -15.97 -7.73 -8.52
CA GLY A 430 -15.70 -6.31 -8.81
C GLY A 430 -14.27 -5.93 -8.45
N SER A 431 -13.31 -6.77 -8.82
CA SER A 431 -11.90 -6.44 -8.69
C SER A 431 -11.55 -5.26 -9.59
N SER A 432 -10.67 -4.42 -9.10
CA SER A 432 -10.18 -3.22 -9.76
C SER A 432 -8.80 -3.51 -10.34
N GLU A 433 -8.71 -4.44 -11.30
CA GLU A 433 -7.41 -4.80 -11.88
C GLU A 433 -6.72 -3.60 -12.54
N TYR A 434 -7.50 -2.60 -13.01
CA TYR A 434 -6.99 -1.33 -13.50
C TYR A 434 -6.06 -0.62 -12.49
N LEU A 435 -6.11 -0.96 -11.19
CA LEU A 435 -5.18 -0.40 -10.20
C LEU A 435 -3.70 -0.65 -10.55
N TYR A 436 -3.35 -1.73 -11.23
CA TYR A 436 -1.96 -1.95 -11.66
C TYR A 436 -1.54 -1.02 -12.81
N ASP A 437 -2.50 -0.55 -13.60
CA ASP A 437 -2.29 0.40 -14.68
C ASP A 437 -2.40 1.86 -14.20
N GLU A 438 -3.21 2.10 -13.17
CA GLU A 438 -3.33 3.41 -12.51
C GLU A 438 -2.18 3.66 -11.53
N LEU A 439 -1.75 2.67 -10.75
CA LEU A 439 -0.74 2.82 -9.70
C LEU A 439 0.51 2.03 -10.09
N ARG A 440 1.12 2.45 -11.20
CA ARG A 440 2.25 1.73 -11.82
C ARG A 440 3.43 1.55 -10.88
N PHE A 441 3.64 2.48 -9.94
CA PHE A 441 4.66 2.39 -8.90
C PHE A 441 4.47 1.22 -7.93
N PHE A 442 3.30 0.56 -7.92
CA PHE A 442 3.03 -0.71 -7.22
C PHE A 442 3.04 -1.95 -8.12
N GLN A 443 3.40 -1.83 -9.40
CA GLN A 443 3.60 -3.02 -10.22
C GLN A 443 4.78 -3.86 -9.70
N PRO A 444 4.72 -5.20 -9.83
CA PRO A 444 5.78 -6.11 -9.38
C PRO A 444 6.95 -6.11 -10.37
N VAL A 445 7.64 -4.97 -10.44
CA VAL A 445 8.90 -4.83 -11.18
C VAL A 445 10.03 -4.73 -10.18
N GLU A 446 11.16 -5.37 -10.50
CA GLU A 446 12.38 -5.27 -9.71
C GLU A 446 12.85 -3.82 -9.60
N ASP A 447 13.63 -3.55 -8.54
CA ASP A 447 14.28 -2.27 -8.29
C ASP A 447 13.35 -1.05 -8.10
N ARG A 448 12.04 -1.26 -7.88
CA ARG A 448 11.12 -0.19 -7.50
C ARG A 448 11.23 0.16 -6.03
N LEU A 449 10.98 1.43 -5.71
CA LEU A 449 11.04 1.91 -4.33
C LEU A 449 9.96 1.29 -3.44
N TYR A 450 8.75 1.10 -3.96
CA TYR A 450 7.56 0.75 -3.15
C TYR A 450 7.31 -0.75 -2.98
N VAL A 451 7.88 -1.59 -3.85
CA VAL A 451 7.71 -3.04 -3.83
C VAL A 451 9.08 -3.67 -3.63
N VAL A 452 9.34 -4.15 -2.41
CA VAL A 452 10.63 -4.75 -2.04
C VAL A 452 10.79 -6.13 -2.71
N ASP A 453 9.77 -6.96 -2.60
CA ASP A 453 9.74 -8.33 -3.11
C ASP A 453 8.57 -8.51 -4.09
N PRO A 454 8.76 -8.26 -5.40
CA PRO A 454 7.72 -8.40 -6.41
C PRO A 454 6.99 -9.75 -6.41
N GLU A 455 7.72 -10.84 -6.18
CA GLU A 455 7.17 -12.21 -6.16
C GLU A 455 6.25 -12.48 -4.96
N GLU A 456 6.36 -11.70 -3.89
CA GLU A 456 5.54 -11.85 -2.68
C GLU A 456 4.33 -10.90 -2.66
N GLN A 457 4.10 -10.14 -3.72
CA GLN A 457 2.98 -9.21 -3.81
C GLN A 457 1.63 -9.94 -3.75
N LYS A 458 0.71 -9.42 -2.94
CA LYS A 458 -0.62 -10.03 -2.69
C LYS A 458 -1.78 -9.25 -3.29
N GLY A 459 -1.52 -8.43 -4.28
CA GLY A 459 -2.48 -7.45 -4.79
C GLY A 459 -2.23 -6.02 -4.29
N ILE A 460 -2.96 -5.09 -4.90
CA ILE A 460 -3.06 -3.70 -4.49
C ILE A 460 -4.39 -3.52 -3.75
N HIS A 461 -4.31 -3.00 -2.51
CA HIS A 461 -5.47 -2.69 -1.69
C HIS A 461 -5.57 -1.18 -1.48
N CYS A 462 -6.39 -0.51 -2.28
CA CYS A 462 -6.62 0.93 -2.14
C CYS A 462 -7.83 1.18 -1.26
N ARG A 463 -7.76 2.25 -0.47
CA ARG A 463 -8.89 2.71 0.33
C ARG A 463 -9.10 4.21 0.13
N PHE A 464 -10.32 4.58 -0.17
CA PHE A 464 -10.77 5.97 -0.26
C PHE A 464 -11.49 6.30 1.03
N GLY A 465 -10.82 7.07 1.88
CA GLY A 465 -11.36 7.54 3.14
C GLY A 465 -12.17 8.81 2.95
N MET A 466 -13.18 8.98 3.79
CA MET A 466 -13.79 10.29 4.00
C MET A 466 -12.84 11.16 4.81
N LYS A 467 -12.98 12.48 4.69
CA LYS A 467 -12.27 13.41 5.57
C LYS A 467 -12.62 13.07 7.03
N GLY A 468 -11.62 13.09 7.91
CA GLY A 468 -11.77 12.76 9.32
C GLY A 468 -11.66 11.28 9.70
N VAL A 469 -11.60 10.35 8.73
CA VAL A 469 -11.39 8.92 9.01
C VAL A 469 -10.05 8.66 9.73
N ILE A 470 -10.11 7.94 10.85
CA ILE A 470 -8.98 7.44 11.60
C ILE A 470 -8.85 5.93 11.38
N ALA A 471 -7.78 5.54 10.68
CA ALA A 471 -7.43 4.13 10.53
C ALA A 471 -6.65 3.65 11.78
N GLY A 472 -7.38 3.22 12.81
CA GLY A 472 -6.79 2.67 14.01
C GLY A 472 -6.18 1.29 13.76
N LYS A 473 -4.86 1.15 13.98
CA LYS A 473 -4.24 -0.16 14.15
C LYS A 473 -4.22 -0.46 15.65
N CYS A 474 -4.82 -1.58 16.06
CA CYS A 474 -4.73 -2.03 17.45
C CYS A 474 -3.25 -2.36 17.74
N PHE A 475 -2.55 -1.47 18.42
CA PHE A 475 -1.32 -1.81 19.11
C PHE A 475 -1.74 -2.63 20.33
N CYS A 476 -1.73 -3.96 20.18
CA CYS A 476 -1.71 -4.82 21.36
C CYS A 476 -0.34 -4.61 22.02
N LEU A 477 -0.28 -3.73 23.02
CA LEU A 477 0.82 -3.67 23.98
C LEU A 477 0.92 -4.98 24.76
#